data_AF-A0A9X4H697-F1
#
_entry.id   AF-A0A9X4H697-F1
#
_cell.length_a   1.000
_cell.length_b   1.000
_cell.length_c   1.000
_cell.angle_alpha   90.00
_cell.angle_beta   90.00
_cell.angle_gamma   90.00
#
_symmetry.space_group_name_H-M   'P 1'
#
loop_
_entity.id
_entity.type
_entity.pdbx_description
1 polymer ?
#
loop_
_entity_poly.entity_id
_entity_poly.type
_entity_poly.pdbx_seq_one_letter_code
_entity_poly.pdbx_strand_id
1 'polypeptide(L)'
;MTKPRRTAVGGMALKRPCKNCPFRVDVPRFLSPARYRQIAAALVDGGQSFSCHETLGRDEEDHSVVVSESRSCAGAMIWLQHQGRPNQLMQVMERMGAFDPEGLHMDAPVYTTRAAFESGFQKPVSCEEERHGSVDDCQVAHAGHLAD
;
A
#
# COMPACT_ATOMS: atom_id res chain seq x y z
N MET A 1 -18.55 26.50 9.24
CA MET A 1 -18.16 26.70 7.84
C MET A 1 -17.66 25.37 7.28
N THR A 2 -18.48 24.68 6.50
CA THR A 2 -18.05 23.46 5.78
C THR A 2 -17.18 23.90 4.60
N LYS A 3 -15.89 23.55 4.61
CA LYS A 3 -14.98 23.83 3.49
C LYS A 3 -15.56 23.18 2.21
N PRO A 4 -15.61 23.90 1.08
CA PRO A 4 -16.00 23.28 -0.18
C PRO A 4 -14.99 22.16 -0.52
N ARG A 5 -15.48 20.96 -0.83
CA ARG A 5 -14.66 19.86 -1.34
C ARG A 5 -14.09 20.28 -2.69
N ARG A 6 -12.86 20.78 -2.70
CA ARG A 6 -12.09 21.01 -3.93
C ARG A 6 -11.79 19.64 -4.53
N THR A 7 -12.13 19.46 -5.81
CA THR A 7 -11.93 18.21 -6.54
C THR A 7 -10.47 17.80 -6.44
N ALA A 8 -10.19 16.57 -5.98
CA ALA A 8 -8.83 16.06 -5.86
C ALA A 8 -8.11 16.21 -7.21
N VAL A 9 -6.94 16.84 -7.20
CA VAL A 9 -6.06 16.86 -8.38
C VAL A 9 -5.77 15.41 -8.75
N GLY A 10 -5.89 15.09 -10.04
CA GLY A 10 -5.96 13.72 -10.54
C GLY A 10 -4.90 12.78 -9.94
N GLY A 11 -3.67 13.25 -9.74
CA GLY A 11 -2.56 12.44 -9.24
C GLY A 11 -2.79 11.69 -7.92
N MET A 12 -3.64 12.14 -6.99
CA MET A 12 -3.85 11.50 -5.67
C MET A 12 -5.30 11.07 -5.40
N ALA A 13 -6.04 10.76 -6.47
CA ALA A 13 -7.46 10.42 -6.38
C ALA A 13 -7.76 9.03 -5.80
N LEU A 14 -6.82 8.07 -5.88
CA LEU A 14 -7.03 6.71 -5.36
C LEU A 14 -7.11 6.72 -3.83
N LYS A 15 -8.18 6.13 -3.28
CA LYS A 15 -8.43 6.07 -1.83
C LYS A 15 -8.30 4.68 -1.22
N ARG A 16 -8.29 3.63 -2.05
CA ARG A 16 -8.19 2.21 -1.65
C ARG A 16 -7.02 1.53 -2.36
N PRO A 17 -6.30 0.60 -1.71
CA PRO A 17 -5.31 -0.21 -2.39
C PRO A 17 -5.98 -1.06 -3.48
N CYS A 18 -5.27 -1.30 -4.58
CA CYS A 18 -5.76 -2.16 -5.64
C CYS A 18 -5.73 -3.65 -5.28
N LYS A 19 -6.30 -4.50 -6.15
CA LYS A 19 -6.49 -5.93 -5.85
C LYS A 19 -5.15 -6.61 -5.54
N ASN A 20 -4.14 -6.39 -6.36
CA ASN A 20 -2.80 -6.99 -6.21
C ASN A 20 -1.78 -6.00 -5.64
N CYS A 21 -2.19 -5.17 -4.67
CA CYS A 21 -1.32 -4.14 -4.13
C CYS A 21 -0.19 -4.77 -3.29
N PRO A 22 1.10 -4.40 -3.50
CA PRO A 22 2.19 -4.93 -2.69
C PRO A 22 2.12 -4.49 -1.22
N PHE A 23 1.32 -3.46 -0.91
CA PHE A 23 1.11 -2.98 0.46
C PHE A 23 0.02 -3.74 1.20
N ARG A 24 -0.70 -4.66 0.56
CA ARG A 24 -1.74 -5.46 1.21
C ARG A 24 -1.15 -6.63 2.00
N VAL A 25 -1.73 -6.92 3.16
CA VAL A 25 -1.35 -8.05 4.03
C VAL A 25 -2.14 -9.32 3.73
N ASP A 26 -3.25 -9.19 3.01
CA ASP A 26 -4.21 -10.24 2.71
C ASP A 26 -4.09 -10.77 1.27
N VAL A 27 -2.96 -10.53 0.62
CA VAL A 27 -2.63 -11.06 -0.71
C VAL A 27 -1.25 -11.72 -0.70
N PRO A 28 -1.00 -12.75 -1.52
CA PRO A 28 0.31 -13.35 -1.67
C PRO A 28 1.36 -12.32 -2.09
N ARG A 29 2.56 -12.39 -1.50
CA ARG A 29 3.69 -11.57 -1.94
C ARG A 29 4.15 -12.04 -3.33
N PHE A 30 4.33 -11.10 -4.25
CA PHE A 30 4.79 -11.37 -5.61
C PHE A 30 6.10 -10.63 -5.97
N LEU A 31 6.69 -9.90 -5.02
CA LEU A 31 8.00 -9.27 -5.18
C LEU A 31 9.03 -9.98 -4.30
N SER A 32 10.30 -9.93 -4.70
CA SER A 32 11.38 -10.49 -3.88
C SER A 32 11.51 -9.74 -2.54
N PRO A 33 11.97 -10.40 -1.46
CA PRO A 33 12.19 -9.73 -0.17
C PRO A 33 13.12 -8.50 -0.28
N ALA A 34 14.12 -8.56 -1.17
CA ALA A 34 15.00 -7.44 -1.45
C ALA A 34 14.24 -6.25 -2.05
N ARG A 35 13.27 -6.49 -2.94
CA ARG A 35 12.45 -5.44 -3.55
C ARG A 35 11.56 -4.75 -2.53
N TYR A 36 10.98 -5.49 -1.58
CA TYR A 36 10.21 -4.88 -0.48
C TYR A 36 11.06 -3.95 0.37
N ARG A 37 12.27 -4.37 0.77
CA ARG A 37 13.20 -3.50 1.51
C ARG A 37 13.59 -2.24 0.74
N GLN A 38 13.83 -2.37 -0.57
CA GLN A 38 14.11 -1.21 -1.43
C GLN A 38 12.94 -0.23 -1.48
N ILE A 39 11.71 -0.73 -1.64
CA ILE A 39 10.50 0.12 -1.63
C ILE A 39 10.35 0.82 -0.28
N ALA A 40 10.56 0.09 0.82
CA ALA A 40 10.46 0.65 2.17
C ALA A 40 11.47 1.78 2.38
N ALA A 41 12.74 1.56 2.02
CA ALA A 41 13.79 2.57 2.12
C ALA A 41 13.50 3.80 1.24
N ALA A 42 13.09 3.60 -0.01
CA ALA A 42 12.76 4.69 -0.93
C ALA A 42 11.63 5.58 -0.41
N LEU A 43 10.59 4.98 0.14
CA LEU A 43 9.41 5.69 0.64
C LEU A 43 9.65 6.36 1.99
N VAL A 44 10.16 5.60 2.95
CA VAL A 44 10.30 6.04 4.35
C VAL A 44 11.52 6.94 4.49
N ASP A 45 12.68 6.49 4.02
CA ASP A 45 13.96 7.19 4.21
C ASP A 45 14.21 8.20 3.08
N GLY A 46 13.86 7.85 1.84
CA GLY A 46 14.01 8.71 0.67
C GLY A 46 12.87 9.71 0.43
N GLY A 47 11.75 9.60 1.17
CA GLY A 47 10.60 10.48 1.01
C GLY A 47 9.96 10.45 -0.39
N GLN A 48 10.17 9.37 -1.15
CA GLN A 48 9.66 9.24 -2.52
C GLN A 48 8.15 8.98 -2.55
N SER A 49 7.54 9.19 -3.71
CA SER A 49 6.17 8.75 -4.01
C SER A 49 6.20 7.43 -4.79
N PHE A 50 5.14 6.63 -4.67
CA PHE A 50 4.98 5.39 -5.41
C PHE A 50 3.79 5.47 -6.35
N SER A 51 4.00 5.22 -7.64
CA SER A 51 2.91 5.14 -8.63
C SER A 51 2.14 3.84 -8.50
N CYS A 52 0.82 3.89 -8.67
CA CYS A 52 -0.01 2.68 -8.68
C CYS A 52 0.29 1.88 -9.95
N HIS A 53 0.74 0.64 -9.78
CA HIS A 53 1.12 -0.23 -10.90
C HIS A 53 -0.03 -0.54 -11.86
N GLU A 54 -1.29 -0.49 -11.40
CA GLU A 54 -2.48 -0.66 -12.26
C GLU A 54 -2.82 0.60 -13.09
N THR A 55 -2.16 1.73 -12.82
CA THR A 55 -2.40 3.00 -13.52
C THR A 55 -1.21 3.43 -14.39
N LEU A 56 -0.20 2.57 -14.50
CA LEU A 56 0.93 2.79 -15.40
C LEU A 56 0.49 2.51 -16.84
N GLY A 57 1.06 3.25 -17.79
CA GLY A 57 0.96 2.93 -19.20
C GLY A 57 1.95 1.85 -19.60
N ARG A 58 1.92 1.48 -20.89
CA ARG A 58 2.91 0.61 -21.53
C ARG A 58 3.60 1.39 -22.66
N ASP A 59 4.90 1.21 -22.81
CA ASP A 59 5.63 1.69 -23.98
C ASP A 59 5.62 0.65 -25.12
N GLU A 60 6.34 0.95 -26.20
CA GLU A 60 6.43 0.08 -27.39
C GLU A 60 7.07 -1.28 -27.10
N GLU A 61 7.86 -1.40 -26.02
CA GLU A 61 8.54 -2.62 -25.58
C GLU A 61 7.78 -3.34 -24.46
N ASP A 62 6.52 -2.94 -24.20
CA ASP A 62 5.65 -3.43 -23.12
C ASP A 62 6.22 -3.22 -21.70
N HIS A 63 7.11 -2.24 -21.53
CA HIS A 63 7.58 -1.83 -20.21
C HIS A 63 6.57 -0.89 -19.55
N SER A 64 6.45 -1.00 -18.22
CA SER A 64 5.55 -0.13 -17.45
C SER A 64 6.13 1.26 -17.31
N VAL A 65 5.41 2.28 -17.78
CA VAL A 65 5.84 3.68 -17.78
C VAL A 65 4.83 4.58 -17.08
N VAL A 66 5.31 5.66 -16.46
CA VAL A 66 4.43 6.67 -15.83
C VAL A 66 3.84 7.56 -16.92
N VAL A 67 2.52 7.64 -16.97
CA VAL A 67 1.75 8.45 -17.93
C VAL A 67 0.89 9.48 -17.19
N SER A 68 0.20 10.36 -17.92
CA SER A 68 -0.59 11.44 -17.32
C SER A 68 -1.75 10.95 -16.45
N GLU A 69 -2.25 9.75 -16.76
CA GLU A 69 -3.32 9.05 -16.08
C GLU A 69 -2.84 8.33 -14.83
N SER A 70 -1.51 8.14 -14.68
CA SER A 70 -0.92 7.45 -13.54
C SER A 70 -1.22 8.18 -12.24
N ARG A 71 -1.54 7.38 -11.22
CA ARG A 71 -1.98 7.86 -9.91
C ARG A 71 -0.99 7.43 -8.84
N SER A 72 -0.91 8.21 -7.77
CA SER A 72 -0.23 7.81 -6.54
C SER A 72 -0.90 6.58 -5.94
N CYS A 73 -0.09 5.63 -5.51
CA CYS A 73 -0.54 4.37 -4.93
C CYS A 73 -1.21 4.62 -3.57
N ALA A 74 -2.51 4.33 -3.48
CA ALA A 74 -3.25 4.44 -2.23
C ALA A 74 -2.69 3.54 -1.12
N GLY A 75 -2.25 2.32 -1.44
CA GLY A 75 -1.63 1.44 -0.46
C GLY A 75 -0.35 2.02 0.14
N ALA A 76 0.48 2.67 -0.68
CA ALA A 76 1.67 3.36 -0.20
C ALA A 76 1.31 4.57 0.68
N MET A 77 0.31 5.36 0.26
CA MET A 77 -0.16 6.50 1.05
C MET A 77 -0.72 6.08 2.42
N ILE A 78 -1.56 5.05 2.46
CA ILE A 78 -2.11 4.49 3.71
C ILE A 78 -0.98 3.97 4.61
N TRP A 79 -0.04 3.22 4.05
CA TRP A 79 1.11 2.70 4.79
C TRP A 79 1.96 3.83 5.40
N LEU A 80 2.27 4.88 4.62
CA LEU A 80 3.00 6.05 5.12
C LEU A 80 2.24 6.79 6.23
N GLN A 81 0.90 6.83 6.17
CA GLN A 81 0.08 7.38 7.24
C GLN A 81 0.15 6.54 8.52
N HIS A 82 0.12 5.19 8.43
CA HIS A 82 0.34 4.33 9.60
C HIS A 82 1.71 4.55 10.24
N GLN A 83 2.73 4.91 9.46
CA GLN A 83 4.05 5.24 9.99
C GLN A 83 4.14 6.64 10.60
N GLY A 84 3.10 7.49 10.48
CA GLY A 84 3.17 8.90 10.84
C GLY A 84 4.18 9.69 10.00
N ARG A 85 4.47 9.21 8.78
CA ARG A 85 5.52 9.76 7.89
C ARG A 85 4.99 10.01 6.48
N PRO A 86 3.97 10.87 6.28
CA PRO A 86 3.54 11.25 4.95
C PRO A 86 4.70 11.90 4.20
N ASN A 87 4.91 11.52 2.94
CA ASN A 87 6.02 12.05 2.14
C ASN A 87 5.78 13.52 1.73
N GLN A 88 6.80 14.15 1.14
CA GLN A 88 6.74 15.57 0.78
C GLN A 88 5.59 15.88 -0.19
N LEU A 89 5.33 14.99 -1.15
CA LEU A 89 4.23 15.15 -2.09
C LEU A 89 2.88 15.17 -1.37
N MET A 90 2.63 14.21 -0.47
CA MET A 90 1.40 14.15 0.33
C MET A 90 1.21 15.43 1.13
N GLN A 91 2.24 15.88 1.85
CA GLN A 91 2.14 17.07 2.69
C GLN A 91 1.93 18.36 1.88
N VAL A 92 2.60 18.50 0.73
CA VAL A 92 2.40 19.67 -0.16
C VAL A 92 0.98 19.65 -0.73
N MET A 93 0.53 18.50 -1.23
CA MET A 93 -0.80 18.37 -1.83
C MET A 93 -1.92 18.56 -0.81
N GLU A 94 -1.72 18.16 0.43
CA GLU A 94 -2.63 18.46 1.54
C GLU A 94 -2.75 19.98 1.78
N ARG A 95 -1.61 20.69 1.90
CA ARG A 95 -1.59 22.15 2.09
C ARG A 95 -2.23 22.90 0.93
N MET A 96 -2.08 22.39 -0.29
CA MET A 96 -2.73 22.92 -1.49
C MET A 96 -4.24 22.60 -1.56
N GLY A 97 -4.75 21.76 -0.65
CA GLY A 97 -6.15 21.28 -0.65
C GLY A 97 -6.47 20.31 -1.78
N ALA A 98 -5.44 19.69 -2.36
CA ALA A 98 -5.53 18.76 -3.48
C ALA A 98 -5.47 17.29 -3.06
N PHE A 99 -5.09 17.03 -1.80
CA PHE A 99 -5.11 15.73 -1.15
C PHE A 99 -5.79 15.87 0.23
N ASP A 100 -6.59 14.89 0.58
CA ASP A 100 -7.25 14.78 1.88
C ASP A 100 -6.85 13.42 2.48
N PRO A 101 -6.03 13.40 3.54
CA PRO A 101 -5.58 12.17 4.17
C PRO A 101 -6.71 11.43 4.89
N GLU A 102 -7.71 12.15 5.42
CA GLU A 102 -8.89 11.54 6.08
C GLU A 102 -9.79 10.82 5.07
N GLY A 103 -9.67 11.17 3.78
CA GLY A 103 -10.36 10.48 2.70
C GLY A 103 -9.76 9.12 2.32
N LEU A 104 -8.64 8.70 2.91
CA LEU A 104 -8.07 7.37 2.69
C LEU A 104 -8.86 6.31 3.46
N HIS A 105 -9.01 5.13 2.87
CA HIS A 105 -9.57 3.97 3.56
C HIS A 105 -8.53 3.35 4.49
N MET A 106 -8.34 3.99 5.65
CA MET A 106 -7.36 3.58 6.68
C MET A 106 -7.70 2.23 7.34
N ASP A 107 -8.89 1.69 7.10
CA ASP A 107 -9.36 0.36 7.48
C ASP A 107 -8.96 -0.74 6.48
N ALA A 108 -8.37 -0.38 5.33
CA ALA A 108 -7.93 -1.33 4.34
C ALA A 108 -6.82 -2.26 4.90
N PRO A 109 -6.72 -3.51 4.40
CA PRO A 109 -5.76 -4.51 4.90
C PRO A 109 -4.34 -4.22 4.41
N VAL A 110 -3.77 -3.10 4.84
CA VAL A 110 -2.43 -2.62 4.52
C VAL A 110 -1.51 -2.89 5.72
N TYR A 111 -0.22 -3.10 5.46
CA TYR A 111 0.76 -3.19 6.55
C TYR A 111 0.70 -1.92 7.42
N THR A 112 0.93 -2.05 8.72
CA THR A 112 0.92 -0.91 9.65
C THR A 112 2.30 -0.57 10.20
N THR A 113 3.30 -1.42 9.92
CA THR A 113 4.68 -1.19 10.34
C THR A 113 5.66 -1.50 9.21
N ARG A 114 6.81 -0.82 9.23
CA ARG A 114 7.92 -1.12 8.32
C ARG A 114 8.44 -2.54 8.50
N ALA A 115 8.63 -2.97 9.75
CA ALA A 115 9.13 -4.30 10.05
C ALA A 115 8.23 -5.39 9.44
N ALA A 116 6.90 -5.27 9.57
CA ALA A 116 5.96 -6.23 8.99
C ALA A 116 6.00 -6.22 7.45
N PHE A 117 6.09 -5.04 6.82
CA PHE A 117 6.18 -4.91 5.37
C PHE A 117 7.47 -5.53 4.80
N GLU A 118 8.60 -5.35 5.49
CA GLU A 118 9.89 -5.89 5.07
C GLU A 118 9.96 -7.40 5.29
N SER A 119 9.53 -7.89 6.45
CA SER A 119 9.51 -9.33 6.77
C SER A 119 8.48 -10.10 5.94
N GLY A 120 7.39 -9.45 5.54
CA GLY A 120 6.27 -10.09 4.85
C GLY A 120 5.31 -10.79 5.78
N PHE A 121 5.18 -10.30 7.02
CA PHE A 121 4.17 -10.80 7.95
C PHE A 121 2.78 -10.62 7.34
N GLN A 122 2.18 -11.71 6.88
CA GLN A 122 0.79 -11.71 6.43
C GLN A 122 -0.11 -11.93 7.65
N LYS A 123 -1.23 -11.20 7.72
CA LYS A 123 -2.22 -11.47 8.76
C LYS A 123 -2.66 -12.93 8.57
N PRO A 124 -2.61 -13.77 9.62
CA PRO A 124 -3.18 -15.11 9.50
C PRO A 124 -4.63 -14.95 9.06
N VAL A 125 -5.03 -15.72 8.05
CA VAL A 125 -6.42 -15.77 7.60
C VAL A 125 -7.23 -16.22 8.82
N SER A 126 -7.93 -15.29 9.47
CA SER A 126 -8.79 -15.64 10.60
C SER A 126 -9.92 -16.50 10.06
N CYS A 127 -10.15 -17.66 10.68
CA CYS A 127 -11.08 -18.71 10.27
C CYS A 127 -12.57 -18.30 10.22
N GLU A 128 -12.92 -17.01 10.23
CA GLU A 128 -14.29 -16.55 10.44
C GLU A 128 -15.05 -16.22 9.13
N GLU A 129 -14.44 -16.36 7.95
CA GLU A 129 -15.12 -16.04 6.67
C GLU A 129 -14.93 -17.07 5.54
N GLU A 130 -14.77 -18.36 5.85
CA GLU A 130 -14.88 -19.43 4.85
C GLU A 130 -16.36 -19.87 4.71
N ARG A 131 -17.11 -19.17 3.86
CA ARG A 131 -18.37 -19.68 3.33
C ARG A 131 -18.05 -20.76 2.29
N HIS A 132 -18.06 -22.01 2.74
CA HIS A 132 -17.93 -23.28 2.01
C HIS A 132 -16.50 -23.85 1.88
N GLY A 133 -16.08 -24.62 2.89
CA GLY A 133 -15.02 -25.63 2.72
C GLY A 133 -14.36 -26.05 4.02
N SER A 134 -14.72 -27.24 4.53
CA SER A 134 -13.93 -28.14 5.40
C SER A 134 -12.88 -27.51 6.36
N VAL A 135 -13.20 -27.50 7.66
CA VAL A 135 -12.40 -26.98 8.80
C VAL A 135 -11.11 -27.76 9.14
N ASP A 136 -10.66 -28.70 8.32
CA ASP A 136 -9.58 -29.63 8.68
C ASP A 136 -8.14 -29.22 8.26
N ASP A 137 -7.94 -28.10 7.55
CA ASP A 137 -6.62 -27.72 7.02
C ASP A 137 -6.04 -26.41 7.62
N CYS A 138 -6.35 -26.13 8.89
CA CYS A 138 -5.76 -24.99 9.59
C CYS A 138 -4.38 -25.34 10.18
N GLN A 139 -3.38 -25.59 9.32
CA GLN A 139 -1.99 -25.64 9.76
C GLN A 139 -1.41 -24.22 9.80
N VAL A 140 -1.40 -23.66 11.01
CA VAL A 140 -0.69 -22.41 11.34
C VAL A 140 0.81 -22.64 11.13
N ALA A 141 1.35 -22.23 9.98
CA ALA A 141 2.79 -22.26 9.74
C ALA A 141 3.48 -21.16 10.57
N HIS A 142 3.83 -21.48 11.82
CA HIS A 142 4.80 -20.72 12.59
C HIS A 142 6.23 -21.10 12.16
N ALA A 143 7.02 -20.13 11.70
CA ALA A 143 8.47 -20.23 11.65
C ALA A 143 9.09 -18.82 11.76
N GLY A 144 10.03 -18.51 12.64
CA GLY A 144 10.76 -19.38 13.55
C GLY A 144 11.40 -18.57 14.69
N HIS A 145 11.39 -19.21 15.85
CA HIS A 145 12.25 -18.94 16.99
C HIS A 145 13.64 -19.49 16.67
N LEU A 146 14.66 -18.64 16.68
CA LEU A 146 16.05 -19.07 16.82
C LEU A 146 16.65 -18.23 17.94
N ALA A 147 16.61 -18.82 19.14
CA ALA A 147 17.60 -18.59 20.18
C ALA A 147 18.68 -19.67 20.00
N ASP A 148 19.94 -19.24 19.83
CA ASP A 148 21.07 -19.59 20.70
C ASP A 148 22.17 -18.54 20.47
#